data_AF-A0A967KBW3-F1
#
_entry.id   AF-A0A967KBW3-F1
#
_cell.length_a   1.000
_cell.length_b   1.000
_cell.length_c   1.000
_cell.angle_alpha   90.00
_cell.angle_beta   90.00
_cell.angle_gamma   90.00
#
_symmetry.space_group_name_H-M   'P 1'
#
loop_
_entity.id
_entity.type
_entity.pdbx_description
1 polymer ?
#
loop_
_entity_poly.entity_id
_entity_poly.type
_entity_poly.pdbx_seq_one_letter_code
_entity_poly.pdbx_strand_id
1 'polypeptide(L)' 'MIYIRLFTASRFIRRMILLGAGRSGRVILDVINSTKPLPFQVIGILDDNPELHGKTIDGIEILGGSEKLLTLIDEK' A
#
# COMPACT_ATOMS: atom_id res chain seq x y z
N MET A 1 27.02 -1.65 12.87
CA MET A 1 26.49 -1.48 11.49
C MET A 1 25.89 -2.75 10.86
N ILE A 2 25.99 -3.94 11.48
CA ILE A 2 25.31 -5.17 11.01
C ILE A 2 23.82 -5.18 11.39
N TYR A 3 23.48 -4.74 12.60
CA TYR A 3 22.11 -4.67 13.14
C TYR A 3 21.13 -3.96 12.20
N ILE A 4 21.47 -2.74 11.75
CA ILE A 4 20.59 -1.93 10.90
C ILE A 4 20.36 -2.61 9.53
N ARG A 5 21.38 -3.27 8.97
CA ARG A 5 21.28 -3.97 7.67
C ARG A 5 20.41 -5.23 7.73
N LEU A 6 20.37 -5.92 8.86
CA LEU A 6 19.51 -7.10 9.04
C LEU A 6 18.01 -6.72 9.06
N PHE A 7 17.64 -5.64 9.75
CA PHE A 7 16.25 -5.18 9.84
C PHE A 7 15.75 -4.39 8.62
N THR A 8 16.68 -3.96 7.77
CA THR A 8 16.36 -3.31 6.49
C THR A 8 16.50 -4.24 5.28
N ALA A 9 16.86 -5.51 5.54
CA ALA A 9 16.86 -6.55 4.51
C ALA A 9 15.43 -6.77 4.01
N SER A 10 15.27 -6.91 2.69
CA SER A 10 13.99 -6.99 1.98
C SER A 10 13.03 -8.07 2.52
N ARG A 11 13.54 -9.07 3.26
CA ARG A 11 12.74 -10.12 3.90
C ARG A 11 11.81 -9.61 5.01
N PHE A 12 12.01 -8.41 5.53
CA PHE A 12 11.18 -7.82 6.60
C PHE A 12 10.22 -6.74 6.13
N ILE A 13 10.18 -6.42 4.82
CA ILE A 13 9.25 -5.43 4.28
C ILE A 13 7.83 -5.99 4.40
N ARG A 14 6.97 -5.28 5.14
CA ARG A 14 5.58 -5.70 5.36
C ARG A 14 4.71 -5.23 4.21
N ARG A 15 3.76 -6.07 3.81
CA ARG A 15 2.73 -5.72 2.84
C ARG A 15 1.66 -4.86 3.49
N MET A 16 1.13 -3.89 2.74
CA MET A 16 0.11 -2.97 3.21
C MET A 16 -0.94 -2.73 2.13
N ILE A 17 -2.21 -2.72 2.53
CA ILE A 17 -3.32 -2.20 1.72
C ILE A 17 -3.65 -0.81 2.25
N LEU A 18 -3.73 0.19 1.37
CA LEU A 18 -4.09 1.55 1.73
C LEU A 18 -5.60 1.75 1.62
N LEU A 19 -6.22 2.37 2.62
CA LEU A 19 -7.64 2.74 2.57
C LEU A 19 -7.79 4.22 2.19
N GLY A 20 -8.60 4.50 1.18
CA GLY A 20 -8.86 5.82 0.61
C GLY A 20 -7.80 6.25 -0.41
N ALA A 21 -8.23 6.45 -1.65
CA ALA A 21 -7.41 6.91 -2.79
C ALA A 21 -7.45 8.45 -2.98
N GLY A 22 -8.05 9.16 -2.02
CA GLY A 22 -8.13 10.61 -1.98
C GLY A 22 -6.78 11.30 -1.72
N ARG A 23 -6.83 12.62 -1.45
CA ARG A 23 -5.62 13.44 -1.24
C ARG A 23 -4.71 12.90 -0.15
N SER A 24 -5.27 12.50 0.99
CA SER A 24 -4.49 11.94 2.10
C SER A 24 -3.80 10.63 1.73
N GLY A 25 -4.47 9.77 0.97
CA GLY A 25 -3.89 8.52 0.47
C GLY A 25 -2.67 8.76 -0.41
N ARG A 26 -2.75 9.74 -1.32
CA ARG A 26 -1.60 10.14 -2.16
C ARG A 26 -0.43 10.68 -1.35
N VAL A 27 -0.69 11.55 -0.38
CA VAL A 27 0.37 12.06 0.51
C VAL A 27 1.06 10.92 1.26
N ILE A 28 0.30 9.92 1.73
CA ILE A 28 0.86 8.73 2.38
C ILE A 28 1.73 7.93 1.40
N LEU A 29 1.26 7.72 0.16
CA LEU A 29 2.05 7.03 -0.89
C LEU A 29 3.36 7.78 -1.17
N ASP A 30 3.32 9.10 -1.30
CA ASP A 30 4.50 9.94 -1.53
C ASP A 30 5.52 9.80 -0.40
N VAL A 31 5.07 9.84 0.85
CA VAL A 31 5.94 9.66 2.04
C VAL A 31 6.55 8.26 2.06
N ILE A 32 5.78 7.22 1.76
CA ILE A 32 6.28 5.83 1.72
C ILE A 32 7.33 5.67 0.62
N ASN A 33 7.05 6.18 -0.58
CA ASN A 33 7.91 6.04 -1.75
C ASN A 33 9.23 6.82 -1.61
N SER A 34 9.19 7.97 -0.93
CA SER A 34 10.37 8.80 -0.64
C SER A 34 11.20 8.29 0.55
N THR A 35 10.64 7.46 1.42
CA THR A 35 11.36 6.87 2.56
C THR A 35 12.27 5.73 2.10
N LYS A 36 13.56 5.78 2.49
CA LYS A 36 14.54 4.71 2.25
C LYS A 36 15.14 4.19 3.56
N PRO A 37 15.22 2.86 3.76
CA PRO A 37 14.64 1.81 2.92
C PRO A 37 13.10 1.86 2.95
N LEU A 38 12.47 1.23 1.95
CA LEU A 38 11.00 1.20 1.87
C LEU A 38 10.42 0.57 3.14
N PRO A 39 9.58 1.28 3.89
CA PRO A 39 9.03 0.77 5.14
C PRO A 39 7.96 -0.30 4.90
N PHE A 40 7.25 -0.21 3.77
CA PHE A 40 6.16 -1.10 3.38
C PHE A 40 6.16 -1.34 1.87
N GLN A 41 5.58 -2.47 1.48
CA GLN A 41 5.18 -2.73 0.10
C GLN A 41 3.66 -2.50 0.00
N VAL A 42 3.27 -1.43 -0.68
CA VAL A 42 1.84 -1.18 -0.94
C VAL A 42 1.37 -2.13 -2.04
N ILE A 43 0.39 -2.99 -1.74
CA ILE A 43 -0.08 -4.06 -2.64
C ILE A 43 -1.44 -3.75 -3.29
N GLY A 44 -2.03 -2.62 -2.95
CA GLY A 44 -3.31 -2.14 -3.46
C GLY A 44 -3.91 -1.03 -2.60
N ILE A 45 -4.92 -0.36 -3.17
CA ILE A 45 -5.73 0.66 -2.50
C ILE A 45 -7.19 0.18 -2.48
N LEU A 46 -7.93 0.49 -1.42
CA LEU A 46 -9.38 0.34 -1.35
C LEU A 46 -10.02 1.71 -1.24
N ASP A 47 -11.08 1.95 -2.01
CA ASP A 47 -11.84 3.20 -1.97
C ASP A 47 -13.30 2.92 -2.30
N ASP A 48 -14.23 3.43 -1.50
CA ASP A 48 -15.66 3.14 -1.68
C ASP A 48 -16.25 3.87 -2.91
N ASN A 49 -15.52 4.78 -3.56
CA ASN A 49 -15.95 5.37 -4.82
C ASN A 49 -15.82 4.37 -5.98
N PRO A 50 -16.94 3.84 -6.52
CA PRO A 50 -16.91 2.84 -7.58
C PRO A 50 -16.29 3.35 -8.88
N GLU A 51 -16.30 4.66 -9.12
CA GLU A 51 -15.69 5.25 -10.31
C GLU A 51 -14.16 5.09 -10.35
N LEU A 52 -13.55 4.79 -9.20
CA LEU A 52 -12.11 4.63 -9.06
C LEU A 52 -11.65 3.17 -9.21
N HIS A 53 -12.55 2.20 -9.13
CA HIS A 53 -12.20 0.79 -9.11
C HIS A 53 -11.51 0.37 -10.43
N GLY A 54 -10.44 -0.41 -10.31
CA GLY A 54 -9.60 -0.83 -11.44
C GLY A 54 -8.70 0.28 -12.01
N LYS A 55 -8.80 1.52 -11.53
CA LYS A 55 -7.84 2.58 -11.87
C LYS A 55 -6.58 2.46 -11.01
N THR A 56 -5.51 3.09 -11.48
CA THR A 56 -4.24 3.17 -10.76
C THR A 56 -3.96 4.59 -10.29
N ILE A 57 -3.41 4.72 -9.08
CA ILE A 57 -2.84 5.95 -8.54
C ILE A 57 -1.39 5.68 -8.19
N ASP A 58 -0.46 6.47 -8.74
CA ASP A 58 0.99 6.33 -8.53
C ASP A 58 1.50 4.88 -8.74
N GLY A 59 0.94 4.21 -9.75
CA GLY A 59 1.28 2.83 -10.11
C GLY A 59 0.64 1.75 -9.24
N ILE A 60 -0.19 2.11 -8.26
CA ILE A 60 -0.91 1.17 -7.37
C ILE A 60 -2.39 1.09 -7.77
N GLU A 61 -2.91 -0.12 -7.93
CA GLU A 61 -4.29 -0.38 -8.33
C GLU A 61 -5.29 -0.20 -7.18
N ILE A 62 -6.46 0.35 -7.50
CA ILE A 62 -7.63 0.41 -6.61
C ILE A 62 -8.44 -0.87 -6.80
N LEU A 63 -8.36 -1.76 -5.82
CA LEU A 63 -8.85 -3.15 -5.91
C LEU A 63 -10.37 -3.27 -5.74
N GLY A 64 -11.02 -2.22 -5.25
CA GLY A 64 -12.45 -2.16 -4.95
C GLY A 64 -12.73 -1.28 -3.74
N GLY A 65 -13.91 -1.43 -3.13
CA GLY A 65 -14.24 -0.75 -1.90
C GLY A 65 -13.80 -1.50 -0.65
N SER A 66 -14.11 -0.92 0.50
CA SER A 66 -13.77 -1.46 1.82
C SER A 66 -14.41 -2.83 2.11
N GLU A 67 -15.49 -3.20 1.40
CA GLU A 67 -16.13 -4.51 1.50
C GLU A 67 -15.20 -5.67 1.13
N LYS A 68 -14.20 -5.44 0.27
CA LYS A 68 -13.22 -6.46 -0.14
C LYS A 68 -12.08 -6.63 0.87
N LEU A 69 -12.05 -5.85 1.95
CA LEU A 69 -10.93 -5.88 2.89
C LEU A 69 -10.72 -7.28 3.48
N LEU A 70 -11.79 -7.91 3.96
CA LEU A 70 -11.70 -9.24 4.58
C LEU A 70 -11.25 -10.31 3.59
N THR A 71 -11.79 -10.30 2.36
CA THR A 71 -11.42 -11.27 1.33
C THR A 71 -9.95 -11.11 0.90
N LEU A 72 -9.48 -9.87 0.80
CA LEU A 72 -8.09 -9.57 0.39
C LEU A 72 -7.05 -9.93 1.45
N ILE A 73 -7.41 -9.92 2.74
CA ILE A 73 -6.49 -10.33 3.81
C ILE A 73 -6.21 -11.84 3.74
N ASP A 74 -7.19 -12.63 3.32
CA ASP A 74 -7.05 -14.09 3.23
C ASP A 74 -6.39 -14.55 1.91
N GLU A 75 -6.61 -13.83 0.81
CA GLU A 75 -6.10 -14.21 -0.51
C GLU A 75 -4.65 -13.80 -0.78
N LYS A 76 -4.17 -12.76 -0.09
CA LYS A 76 -2.96 -12.02 -0.48
C LYS A 76 -1.92 -12.01 0.64
#